data_AF-X1RJ70-F1
#
_entry.id   AF-X1RJ70-F1
#
_cell.length_a   1.000
_cell.length_b   1.000
_cell.length_c   1.000
_cell.angle_alpha   90.00
_cell.angle_beta   90.00
_cell.angle_gamma   90.00
#
_symmetry.space_group_name_H-M   'P 1'
#
loop_
_entity.id
_entity.type
_entity.pdbx_description
1 polymer ?
#
loop_
_entity_poly.entity_id
_entity_poly.type
_entity_poly.pdbx_seq_one_letter_code
_entity_poly.pdbx_strand_id
1 'polypeptide(L)'
;HTQMQSSFFVNMLALVAGQPRVISLKEMLQYYIDFRQEVIIRRSRFELKVAKARAHILEGLKIALDDIDRVIATIRKAETVETARRNLMTDFSLTQLQAQAILDMQLRRLANLERRKILDEYAEVVKNIAYLEDLLANPR
;
A
#
# COMPACT_ATOMS: atom_id res chain seq x y z
N HIS A 1 20.95 -45.00 39.02
CA HIS A 1 20.39 -44.91 37.65
C HIS A 1 19.63 -43.59 37.53
N THR A 2 20.08 -42.68 36.68
CA THR A 2 19.51 -41.33 36.49
C THR A 2 19.17 -41.10 35.02
N GLN A 3 18.38 -40.07 34.72
CA GLN A 3 18.07 -39.65 33.34
C GLN A 3 19.23 -38.89 32.67
N MET A 4 20.48 -39.15 33.05
CA MET A 4 21.66 -38.49 32.49
C MET A 4 21.84 -38.79 30.98
N GLN A 5 21.27 -39.89 30.50
CA GLN A 5 21.12 -40.23 29.09
C GLN A 5 19.67 -40.69 28.84
N SER A 6 19.04 -40.17 27.79
CA SER A 6 17.70 -40.59 27.34
C SER A 6 17.61 -40.60 25.81
N SER A 7 16.71 -41.41 25.28
CA SER A 7 16.44 -41.51 23.84
C SER A 7 15.15 -40.76 23.50
N PHE A 8 15.17 -39.98 22.44
CA PHE A 8 13.98 -39.34 21.88
C PHE A 8 13.65 -39.95 20.52
N PHE A 9 12.50 -40.62 20.41
CA PHE A 9 12.01 -41.17 19.16
C PHE A 9 11.22 -40.11 18.42
N VAL A 10 11.80 -39.58 17.34
CA VAL A 10 11.18 -38.52 16.54
C VAL A 10 10.05 -39.11 15.70
N ASN A 11 8.83 -38.61 15.90
CA ASN A 11 7.70 -38.79 14.97
C ASN A 11 7.27 -37.42 14.45
N MET A 12 7.66 -37.09 13.21
CA MET A 12 7.35 -35.82 12.57
C MET A 12 5.93 -35.83 11.98
N LEU A 13 4.92 -35.85 12.85
CA LEU A 13 3.51 -35.75 12.48
C LEU A 13 3.06 -34.28 12.47
N ALA A 14 2.52 -33.80 11.34
CA ALA A 14 2.01 -32.44 11.19
C ALA A 14 0.73 -32.40 10.34
N LEU A 15 0.00 -31.28 10.41
CA LEU A 15 -1.13 -31.02 9.52
C LEU A 15 -0.62 -30.44 8.20
N VAL A 16 -0.88 -31.15 7.10
CA VAL A 16 -0.64 -30.67 5.74
C VAL A 16 -1.99 -30.54 5.06
N ALA A 17 -2.34 -29.31 4.66
CA ALA A 17 -3.66 -29.01 4.10
C ALA A 17 -4.85 -29.50 4.98
N GLY A 18 -4.70 -29.39 6.30
CA GLY A 18 -5.71 -29.80 7.27
C GLY A 18 -5.77 -31.31 7.57
N GLN A 19 -4.90 -32.11 6.97
CA GLN A 19 -4.84 -33.57 7.19
C GLN A 19 -3.55 -33.98 7.92
N PRO A 20 -3.63 -34.88 8.91
CA PRO A 20 -2.45 -35.36 9.62
C PRO A 20 -1.57 -36.24 8.72
N ARG A 21 -0.30 -35.89 8.57
CA ARG A 21 0.68 -36.64 7.78
C ARG A 21 2.02 -36.72 8.54
N VAL A 22 2.65 -37.88 8.49
CA VAL A 22 4.05 -38.03 8.91
C VAL A 22 4.92 -37.55 7.76
N ILE A 23 5.81 -36.60 8.01
CA ILE A 23 6.62 -35.93 6.99
C ILE A 23 8.10 -36.10 7.28
N SER A 24 8.91 -36.11 6.22
CA SER A 24 10.37 -36.04 6.31
C SER A 24 10.85 -34.62 6.60
N LEU A 25 12.13 -34.48 6.98
CA LEU A 25 12.76 -33.16 7.18
C LEU A 25 12.71 -32.30 5.90
N LYS A 26 12.91 -32.92 4.73
CA LYS A 26 12.85 -32.22 3.44
C LYS A 26 11.45 -31.66 3.19
N GLU A 27 10.41 -32.45 3.42
CA GLU A 27 9.02 -32.02 3.26
C GLU A 27 8.67 -30.90 4.24
N MET A 28 9.09 -31.00 5.50
CA MET A 28 8.89 -29.94 6.49
C MET A 28 9.49 -28.60 6.03
N LEU A 29 10.74 -28.62 5.56
CA LEU A 29 11.42 -27.41 5.08
C LEU A 29 10.73 -26.86 3.82
N GLN A 30 10.31 -27.73 2.90
CA GLN A 30 9.60 -27.29 1.69
C GLN A 30 8.27 -26.63 2.02
N TYR A 31 7.43 -27.24 2.86
CA TYR A 31 6.16 -26.63 3.28
C TYR A 31 6.36 -25.28 3.98
N TYR A 32 7.44 -25.15 4.77
CA TYR A 32 7.78 -23.87 5.39
C TYR A 32 8.16 -22.80 4.35
N ILE A 33 9.00 -23.15 3.38
CA ILE A 33 9.42 -22.24 2.30
C ILE A 33 8.22 -21.82 1.46
N ASP A 34 7.36 -22.76 1.06
CA ASP A 34 6.16 -22.50 0.26
C ASP A 34 5.22 -21.55 1.01
N PHE A 35 4.99 -21.79 2.30
CA PHE A 35 4.20 -20.89 3.14
C PHE A 35 4.82 -19.49 3.22
N ARG A 36 6.14 -19.39 3.36
CA ARG A 36 6.83 -18.09 3.40
C ARG A 36 6.71 -17.33 2.09
N GLN A 37 6.82 -18.02 0.94
CA GLN A 37 6.60 -17.41 -0.37
C GLN A 37 5.16 -16.88 -0.48
N GLU A 38 4.17 -17.68 -0.08
CA GLU A 38 2.78 -17.25 -0.10
C GLU A 38 2.54 -16.01 0.79
N VAL A 39 3.10 -16.01 2.01
CA VAL A 39 3.00 -14.87 2.94
C VAL A 39 3.61 -13.62 2.33
N ILE A 40 4.79 -13.72 1.70
CA ILE A 40 5.45 -12.60 1.04
C ILE A 40 4.59 -12.06 -0.10
N ILE A 41 4.08 -12.92 -0.98
CA ILE A 41 3.20 -12.51 -2.10
C ILE A 41 1.96 -11.80 -1.59
N ARG A 42 1.29 -12.36 -0.56
CA ARG A 42 0.08 -11.76 0.04
C ARG A 42 0.39 -10.38 0.64
N ARG A 43 1.50 -10.26 1.39
CA ARG A 43 1.94 -8.99 1.97
C ARG A 43 2.25 -7.96 0.89
N SER A 44 3.03 -8.32 -0.12
CA SER A 44 3.41 -7.41 -1.21
C SER A 44 2.20 -6.95 -2.03
N ARG A 45 1.20 -7.81 -2.26
CA ARG A 45 -0.07 -7.41 -2.89
C ARG A 45 -0.84 -6.39 -2.04
N PHE A 46 -0.87 -6.60 -0.72
CA PHE A 46 -1.51 -5.66 0.19
C PHE A 46 -0.78 -4.30 0.19
N GLU A 47 0.54 -4.31 0.33
CA GLU A 47 1.38 -3.10 0.28
C GLU A 47 1.22 -2.35 -1.04
N LEU A 48 1.18 -3.06 -2.18
CA LEU A 48 0.98 -2.47 -3.49
C LEU A 48 -0.38 -1.77 -3.60
N LYS A 49 -1.45 -2.39 -3.09
CA LYS A 49 -2.79 -1.79 -3.07
C LYS A 49 -2.81 -0.49 -2.25
N VAL A 50 -2.18 -0.50 -1.08
CA VAL A 50 -2.09 0.67 -0.20
C VAL A 50 -1.26 1.78 -0.86
N ALA A 51 -0.11 1.43 -1.45
CA ALA A 51 0.75 2.37 -2.15
C ALA A 51 0.05 3.02 -3.35
N LYS A 52 -0.67 2.25 -4.18
CA LYS A 52 -1.46 2.77 -5.30
C LYS A 52 -2.56 3.73 -4.85
N ALA A 53 -3.28 3.38 -3.78
CA ALA A 53 -4.30 4.26 -3.21
C ALA A 53 -3.67 5.58 -2.70
N ARG A 54 -2.47 5.51 -2.10
CA ARG A 54 -1.75 6.71 -1.65
C ARG A 54 -1.25 7.56 -2.81
N ALA A 55 -0.67 6.94 -3.83
CA ALA A 55 -0.22 7.62 -5.05
C ALA A 55 -1.38 8.36 -5.73
N HIS A 56 -2.55 7.73 -5.82
CA HIS A 56 -3.77 8.33 -6.38
C HIS A 56 -4.14 9.64 -5.70
N ILE A 57 -4.09 9.69 -4.36
CA ILE A 57 -4.38 10.92 -3.60
C ILE A 57 -3.29 11.98 -3.81
N LEU A 58 -2.02 11.58 -3.75
CA LEU A 58 -0.89 12.48 -3.93
C LEU A 58 -0.87 13.11 -5.33
N GLU A 59 -1.29 12.38 -6.36
CA GLU A 59 -1.45 12.87 -7.73
C GLU A 59 -2.49 14.00 -7.79
N GLY A 60 -3.64 13.83 -7.14
CA GLY A 60 -4.66 14.88 -7.07
C GLY A 60 -4.18 16.12 -6.32
N LEU A 61 -3.46 15.93 -5.20
CA LEU A 61 -2.86 17.03 -4.45
C LEU A 61 -1.79 17.76 -5.26
N LYS A 62 -0.98 17.04 -6.05
CA LYS A 62 0.01 17.64 -6.95
C LYS A 62 -0.66 18.53 -7.99
N ILE A 63 -1.67 18.01 -8.71
CA ILE A 63 -2.43 18.80 -9.70
C ILE A 63 -3.01 20.06 -9.04
N ALA A 64 -3.58 19.93 -7.84
CA ALA A 64 -4.13 21.07 -7.12
C ALA A 64 -3.09 22.11 -6.70
N LEU A 65 -1.88 21.69 -6.32
CA LEU A 65 -0.78 22.59 -5.93
C LEU A 65 -0.12 23.26 -7.13
N ASP A 66 -0.17 22.63 -8.31
CA ASP A 66 0.35 23.20 -9.55
C ASP A 66 -0.52 24.37 -10.07
N ASP A 67 -1.85 24.34 -9.82
CA ASP A 67 -2.80 25.41 -10.19
C ASP A 67 -3.66 25.84 -8.98
N ILE A 68 -3.01 26.22 -7.89
CA ILE A 68 -3.70 26.47 -6.61
C ILE A 68 -4.65 27.68 -6.65
N ASP A 69 -4.32 28.72 -7.42
CA ASP A 69 -5.13 29.92 -7.50
C ASP A 69 -6.48 29.61 -8.15
N ARG A 70 -6.50 28.79 -9.20
CA ARG A 70 -7.72 28.33 -9.84
C ARG A 70 -8.52 27.41 -8.92
N VAL A 71 -7.86 26.49 -8.21
CA VAL A 71 -8.52 25.62 -7.22
C VAL A 71 -9.24 26.45 -6.14
N ILE A 72 -8.55 27.44 -5.56
CA ILE A 72 -9.13 28.32 -4.54
C ILE A 72 -10.30 29.12 -5.14
N ALA A 73 -10.17 29.62 -6.37
CA ALA A 73 -11.24 30.35 -7.04
C ALA A 73 -12.48 29.45 -7.28
N THR A 74 -12.29 28.20 -7.71
CA THR A 74 -13.37 27.22 -7.90
C THR A 74 -14.06 26.90 -6.58
N ILE A 75 -13.30 26.71 -5.49
CA ILE A 75 -13.87 26.44 -4.15
C ILE A 75 -14.64 27.66 -3.63
N ARG A 76 -14.09 28.87 -3.75
CA ARG A 76 -14.73 30.10 -3.27
C ARG A 76 -16.00 30.49 -4.03
N LYS A 77 -16.12 30.10 -5.30
CA LYS A 77 -17.32 30.33 -6.12
C LYS A 77 -18.46 29.36 -5.82
N ALA A 78 -18.17 28.21 -5.20
CA ALA A 78 -19.16 27.20 -4.91
C ALA A 78 -19.99 27.57 -3.67
N GLU A 79 -21.31 27.37 -3.73
CA GLU A 79 -22.23 27.65 -2.61
C GLU A 79 -22.16 26.59 -1.51
N THR A 80 -21.80 25.35 -1.87
CA THR A 80 -21.70 24.20 -0.95
C THR A 80 -20.45 23.37 -1.18
N VAL A 81 -20.05 22.60 -0.16
CA VAL A 81 -18.95 21.63 -0.26
C VAL A 81 -19.20 20.60 -1.36
N GLU A 82 -20.46 20.17 -1.52
CA GLU A 82 -20.86 19.22 -2.56
C GLU A 82 -20.66 19.80 -3.96
N THR A 83 -21.07 21.06 -4.18
CA THR A 83 -20.84 21.75 -5.45
C THR A 83 -19.36 21.98 -5.72
N ALA A 84 -18.57 22.36 -4.70
CA ALA A 84 -17.13 22.53 -4.83
C ALA A 84 -16.46 21.22 -5.27
N ARG A 85 -16.83 20.09 -4.65
CA ARG A 85 -16.29 18.78 -5.01
C ARG A 85 -16.59 18.41 -6.45
N ARG A 86 -17.84 18.59 -6.91
CA ARG A 86 -18.22 18.31 -8.30
C ARG A 86 -17.43 19.18 -9.28
N ASN A 87 -17.30 20.47 -9.00
CA ASN A 87 -16.55 21.39 -9.85
C ASN A 87 -15.06 21.02 -9.91
N LEU A 88 -14.45 20.63 -8.79
CA LEU A 88 -13.06 20.14 -8.78
C LEU A 88 -12.90 18.86 -9.62
N MET A 89 -13.87 17.95 -9.57
CA MET A 89 -13.86 16.74 -10.39
C MET A 89 -13.96 17.06 -11.89
N THR A 90 -14.85 17.98 -12.28
CA THR A 90 -15.05 18.34 -13.69
C THR A 90 -13.89 19.16 -14.26
N ASP A 91 -13.46 20.20 -13.54
CA ASP A 91 -12.53 21.21 -14.06
C ASP A 91 -11.09 20.69 -14.12
N PHE A 92 -10.74 19.74 -13.25
CA PHE A 92 -9.39 19.20 -13.11
C PHE A 92 -9.32 17.70 -13.39
N SER A 93 -10.41 17.09 -13.89
CA SER A 93 -10.49 15.64 -14.19
C SER A 93 -10.12 14.75 -13.00
N LEU A 94 -10.51 15.16 -11.79
CA LEU A 94 -10.16 14.48 -10.54
C LEU A 94 -11.23 13.45 -10.17
N THR A 95 -10.83 12.39 -9.48
CA THR A 95 -11.80 11.47 -8.87
C THR A 95 -12.40 12.07 -7.61
N GLN A 96 -13.53 11.52 -7.16
CA GLN A 96 -14.20 11.97 -5.94
C GLN A 96 -13.28 11.94 -4.71
N LEU A 97 -12.41 10.92 -4.60
CA LEU A 97 -11.47 10.79 -3.49
C LEU A 97 -10.37 11.86 -3.54
N GLN A 98 -9.87 12.20 -4.72
CA GLN A 98 -8.89 13.28 -4.90
C GLN A 98 -9.50 14.64 -4.58
N ALA A 99 -10.69 14.92 -5.13
CA ALA A 99 -11.41 16.17 -4.86
C ALA A 99 -11.70 16.34 -3.37
N GLN A 100 -12.13 15.27 -2.69
CA GLN A 100 -12.31 15.30 -1.24
C GLN A 100 -11.00 15.57 -0.49
N ALA A 101 -9.91 14.90 -0.86
CA ALA A 101 -8.59 15.15 -0.23
C ALA A 101 -8.08 16.59 -0.42
N ILE A 102 -8.42 17.24 -1.53
CA ILE A 102 -8.10 18.65 -1.78
C ILE A 102 -8.95 19.56 -0.89
N LEU A 103 -10.24 19.28 -0.73
CA LEU A 103 -11.12 20.04 0.17
C LEU A 103 -10.70 19.90 1.64
N ASP A 104 -10.18 18.73 2.03
CA ASP A 104 -9.66 18.46 3.38
C ASP A 104 -8.23 19.01 3.60
N MET A 105 -7.64 19.61 2.56
CA MET A 105 -6.29 20.18 2.63
C MET A 105 -6.25 21.43 3.52
N GLN A 106 -5.26 21.48 4.41
CA GLN A 106 -5.02 22.64 5.27
C GLN A 106 -4.14 23.67 4.56
N LEU A 107 -4.43 24.97 4.74
CA LEU A 107 -3.68 26.08 4.13
C LEU A 107 -2.17 26.05 4.39
N ARG A 108 -1.72 25.48 5.52
CA ARG A 108 -0.28 25.31 5.81
C ARG A 108 0.47 24.49 4.76
N ARG A 109 -0.23 23.60 4.04
CA ARG A 109 0.36 22.76 2.98
C ARG A 109 0.80 23.54 1.75
N LEU A 110 0.38 24.79 1.64
CA LEU A 110 0.77 25.70 0.55
C LEU A 110 2.20 26.24 0.71
N ALA A 111 2.78 26.14 1.91
CA ALA A 111 4.17 26.52 2.11
C ALA A 111 5.10 25.68 1.22
N ASN A 112 6.10 26.31 0.62
CA ASN A 112 7.01 25.66 -0.33
C ASN A 112 7.63 24.35 0.20
N LEU A 113 7.96 24.31 1.50
CA LEU A 113 8.50 23.11 2.14
C LEU A 113 7.47 21.97 2.19
N GLU A 114 6.21 22.26 2.51
CA GLU A 114 5.15 21.26 2.57
C GLU A 114 4.75 20.76 1.18
N ARG A 115 4.71 21.65 0.18
CA ARG A 115 4.55 21.26 -1.22
C ARG A 115 5.66 20.30 -1.65
N ARG A 116 6.91 20.60 -1.32
CA ARG A 116 8.05 19.75 -1.66
C ARG A 116 7.93 18.36 -1.01
N LYS A 117 7.53 18.28 0.26
CA LYS A 117 7.29 16.99 0.94
C LYS A 117 6.26 16.13 0.21
N ILE A 118 5.19 16.71 -0.33
CA ILE A 118 4.18 15.96 -1.10
C ILE A 118 4.78 15.40 -2.40
N LEU A 119 5.59 16.19 -3.10
CA LEU A 119 6.25 15.76 -4.32
C LEU A 119 7.29 14.67 -4.05
N ASP A 120 8.07 14.81 -2.98
CA ASP A 120 9.06 13.84 -2.55
C ASP A 120 8.37 12.52 -2.13
N GLU A 121 7.29 12.61 -1.33
CA GLU A 121 6.47 11.45 -0.94
C GLU A 121 5.90 10.73 -2.17
N TYR A 122 5.37 11.47 -3.14
CA TYR A 122 4.85 10.89 -4.38
C TYR A 122 5.94 10.13 -5.14
N ALA A 123 7.13 10.73 -5.28
CA ALA A 123 8.25 10.09 -5.96
C ALA A 123 8.70 8.80 -5.26
N GLU A 124 8.72 8.79 -3.93
CA GLU A 124 9.03 7.59 -3.14
C GLU A 124 7.97 6.51 -3.29
N VAL A 125 6.68 6.87 -3.23
CA VAL A 125 5.57 5.92 -3.38
C VAL A 125 5.58 5.30 -4.78
N VAL A 126 5.85 6.07 -5.84
CA VAL A 126 5.95 5.54 -7.21
C VAL A 126 7.11 4.56 -7.35
N LYS A 127 8.28 4.86 -6.75
CA LYS A 127 9.41 3.91 -6.71
C LYS A 127 9.04 2.62 -5.99
N ASN A 128 8.33 2.72 -4.86
CA ASN A 128 7.87 1.56 -4.10
C ASN A 128 6.85 0.71 -4.89
N ILE A 129 5.93 1.36 -5.62
CA ILE A 129 4.99 0.68 -6.52
C ILE A 129 5.76 -0.11 -7.58
N ALA A 130 6.72 0.50 -8.26
CA ALA A 130 7.51 -0.16 -9.30
C ALA A 130 8.28 -1.37 -8.75
N TYR A 131 8.90 -1.22 -7.58
CA TYR A 131 9.58 -2.32 -6.90
C TYR A 131 8.62 -3.48 -6.55
N LEU A 132 7.45 -3.17 -5.99
CA LEU A 132 6.46 -4.19 -5.62
C LEU A 132 5.84 -4.88 -6.84
N GLU A 133 5.67 -4.15 -7.95
CA GLU A 133 5.20 -4.73 -9.22
C GLU A 133 6.23 -5.69 -9.81
N ASP A 134 7.52 -5.33 -9.80
CA ASP A 134 8.61 -6.20 -10.24
C ASP A 134 8.73 -7.46 -9.36
N LEU A 135 8.70 -7.28 -8.03
CA LEU A 135 8.74 -8.39 -7.07
C LEU A 135 7.60 -9.40 -7.29
N LEU A 136 6.40 -8.92 -7.64
CA LEU A 136 5.24 -9.76 -7.90
C LEU A 136 5.25 -10.39 -9.30
N ALA A 137 5.91 -9.76 -10.27
CA ALA A 137 6.07 -10.28 -11.63
C ALA A 137 7.17 -11.36 -11.70
N ASN A 138 8.21 -11.23 -10.88
CA ASN A 138 9.38 -12.12 -10.86
C ASN A 138 9.59 -12.77 -9.48
N PRO A 139 8.72 -13.71 -9.04
CA PRO A 139 8.78 -14.32 -7.71
C PRO A 139 9.86 -15.41 -7.55
N ARG A 140 11.02 -15.27 -8.22
CA ARG A 140 12.10 -16.27 -8.21
C ARG A 140 13.05 -16.09 -7.02
#